data_AF-A0A7X6X2D8-F1
#
_entry.id   AF-A0A7X6X2D8-F1
#
_cell.length_a   1.000
_cell.length_b   1.000
_cell.length_c   1.000
_cell.angle_alpha   90.00
_cell.angle_beta   90.00
_cell.angle_gamma   90.00
#
_symmetry.space_group_name_H-M   'P 1'
#
loop_
_entity.id
_entity.type
_entity.pdbx_description
1 polymer ?
#
loop_
_entity_poly.entity_id
_entity_poly.type
_entity_poly.pdbx_seq_one_letter_code
_entity_poly.pdbx_strand_id
1 'polypeptide(L)' 'ELDGVQALMDFADRLEKASLQTIEEGVMTKDLALLAETEKKTIVNTEDFLKEVASRLENM' A
#
# COMPACT_ATOMS: atom_id res chain seq x y z
N GLU A 1 21.51 3.51 2.41
CA GLU A 1 21.72 2.93 1.07
C GLU A 1 23.16 2.52 0.92
N LEU A 2 23.43 1.22 0.75
CA LEU A 2 24.79 0.66 0.90
C LEU A 2 25.48 0.37 -0.44
N ASP A 3 24.70 -0.05 -1.45
CA ASP A 3 25.24 -0.45 -2.77
C ASP A 3 25.16 0.67 -3.81
N GLY A 4 24.58 1.83 -3.46
CA GLY A 4 24.44 2.98 -4.36
C GLY A 4 23.49 2.75 -5.54
N VAL A 5 22.56 1.80 -5.44
CA VAL A 5 21.62 1.45 -6.52
C VAL A 5 20.34 2.30 -6.42
N GLN A 6 20.37 3.51 -7.00
CA GLN A 6 19.23 4.45 -6.94
C GLN A 6 17.90 3.87 -7.39
N ALA A 7 17.89 3.07 -8.45
CA ALA A 7 16.66 2.47 -8.95
C ALA A 7 15.99 1.53 -7.93
N LEU A 8 16.76 0.86 -7.07
CA LEU A 8 16.23 -0.02 -6.02
C LEU A 8 15.63 0.79 -4.87
N MET A 9 16.26 1.91 -4.56
CA MET A 9 15.85 2.84 -3.53
C MET A 9 14.55 3.55 -3.91
N ASP A 10 14.50 4.09 -5.13
CA ASP A 10 13.30 4.72 -5.69
C ASP A 10 12.11 3.73 -5.77
N PHE A 11 12.40 2.46 -6.09
CA PHE A 11 11.36 1.42 -6.09
C PHE A 11 10.81 1.16 -4.68
N ALA A 12 11.68 1.06 -3.66
CA ALA A 12 11.26 0.87 -2.28
C ALA A 12 10.38 2.03 -1.80
N ASP A 13 10.80 3.27 -2.05
CA ASP A 13 10.04 4.47 -1.69
C ASP A 13 8.65 4.49 -2.34
N ARG A 14 8.57 4.11 -3.63
CA ARG A 14 7.29 4.02 -4.36
C ARG A 14 6.39 2.92 -3.79
N LEU A 15 6.95 1.76 -3.43
CA LEU A 15 6.20 0.66 -2.84
C LEU A 15 5.63 1.02 -1.46
N GLU A 16 6.43 1.66 -0.61
CA GLU A 16 5.98 2.16 0.70
C GLU A 16 4.85 3.18 0.53
N LYS A 17 5.03 4.13 -0.39
CA LYS A 17 4.01 5.13 -0.70
C LYS A 17 2.71 4.50 -1.22
N ALA A 18 2.79 3.55 -2.14
CA ALA A 18 1.62 2.85 -2.68
C ALA A 18 0.89 2.06 -1.60
N SER A 19 1.62 1.46 -0.66
CA SER A 19 1.05 0.71 0.47
C SER A 19 0.27 1.63 1.41
N LEU A 20 0.84 2.78 1.77
CA LEU A 20 0.16 3.78 2.60
C LEU A 20 -1.07 4.36 1.89
N GLN A 21 -0.92 4.75 0.63
CA GLN A 21 -2.02 5.30 -0.17
C GLN A 21 -3.20 4.32 -0.26
N THR A 22 -2.95 3.02 -0.38
CA THR A 22 -4.00 1.98 -0.40
C THR A 22 -4.87 2.05 0.87
N ILE A 23 -4.22 2.15 2.03
CA ILE A 23 -4.89 2.22 3.35
C ILE A 23 -5.61 3.56 3.53
N GLU A 24 -4.97 4.67 3.15
CA GLU A 24 -5.53 6.03 3.26
C GLU A 24 -6.77 6.22 2.38
N GLU A 25 -6.83 5.56 1.22
CA GLU A 25 -8.01 5.50 0.36
C GLU A 25 -9.11 4.56 0.89
N GLY A 26 -8.87 3.92 2.04
CA GLY A 26 -9.84 3.08 2.74
C GLY A 26 -9.79 1.60 2.37
N VAL A 27 -8.86 1.17 1.52
CA VAL A 27 -8.70 -0.24 1.14
C VAL A 27 -7.71 -0.90 2.10
N MET A 28 -8.16 -1.87 2.88
CA MET A 28 -7.32 -2.48 3.92
C MET A 28 -7.78 -3.89 4.30
N THR A 29 -6.92 -4.62 4.98
CA THR A 29 -7.26 -5.91 5.57
C THR A 29 -8.06 -5.75 6.87
N LYS A 30 -8.71 -6.83 7.32
CA LYS A 30 -9.68 -6.80 8.43
C LYS A 30 -9.07 -6.34 9.76
N ASP A 31 -7.82 -6.68 10.03
CA ASP A 31 -7.06 -6.28 11.22
C ASP A 31 -6.91 -4.76 11.32
N LEU A 32 -6.52 -4.09 10.24
CA LEU A 32 -6.42 -2.63 10.19
C LEU A 32 -7.81 -1.97 10.25
N ALA A 33 -8.80 -2.58 9.59
CA ALA A 33 -10.16 -2.06 9.58
C ALA A 33 -10.79 -1.99 10.99
N LEU A 34 -10.40 -2.86 11.91
CA LEU A 34 -10.87 -2.82 13.30
C LEU A 34 -10.32 -1.63 14.09
N LEU A 35 -9.19 -1.07 13.68
CA LEU A 35 -8.50 0.03 14.35
C LEU A 35 -8.78 1.39 13.70
N ALA A 36 -9.11 1.40 12.40
CA ALA A 36 -9.30 2.63 11.65
C ALA A 36 -10.55 3.42 12.10
N GLU A 37 -10.46 4.74 12.17
CA GLU A 37 -11.58 5.63 12.52
C GLU A 37 -12.40 6.08 11.29
N THR A 38 -11.91 5.82 10.08
CA THR A 38 -12.56 6.26 8.83
C THR A 38 -13.90 5.55 8.59
N GLU A 39 -14.92 6.28 8.13
CA GLU A 39 -16.25 5.70 7.88
C GLU A 39 -16.30 4.84 6.60
N LYS A 40 -15.43 5.12 5.62
CA LYS A 40 -15.39 4.40 4.34
C LYS A 40 -14.24 3.40 4.34
N LYS A 41 -14.56 2.13 4.61
CA LYS A 41 -13.60 1.01 4.60
C LYS A 41 -14.01 -0.02 3.55
N THR A 42 -13.11 -0.33 2.64
CA THR A 42 -13.19 -1.47 1.74
C THR A 42 -12.29 -2.57 2.30
N ILE A 43 -12.90 -3.55 2.95
CA ILE A 43 -12.17 -4.65 3.59
C ILE A 43 -11.91 -5.75 2.56
N VAL A 44 -10.64 -6.06 2.33
CA VAL A 44 -10.20 -7.08 1.37
C VAL A 44 -9.40 -8.19 2.05
N ASN A 45 -9.22 -9.32 1.36
CA ASN A 45 -8.30 -10.37 1.82
C ASN A 45 -6.85 -9.98 1.50
N THR A 46 -5.89 -10.79 1.96
CA THR A 46 -4.45 -10.54 1.79
C THR A 46 -4.03 -10.42 0.32
N GLU A 47 -4.53 -11.29 -0.55
CA GLU A 47 -4.16 -11.30 -1.96
C GLU A 47 -4.67 -10.03 -2.67
N ASP A 48 -5.92 -9.67 -2.41
CA ASP A 48 -6.54 -8.50 -3.03
C ASP A 48 -5.92 -7.20 -2.49
N PHE A 49 -5.51 -7.15 -1.23
CA PHE A 49 -4.72 -6.03 -0.72
C PHE A 49 -3.41 -5.86 -1.51
N LEU A 50 -2.70 -6.95 -1.79
CA LEU A 50 -1.46 -6.89 -2.60
C LEU A 50 -1.73 -6.45 -4.04
N LYS A 51 -2.85 -6.86 -4.64
CA LYS A 51 -3.25 -6.40 -5.99
C LYS A 51 -3.57 -4.91 -6.00
N GLU A 52 -4.23 -4.40 -4.96
CA GLU A 52 -4.57 -2.98 -4.82
C GLU A 52 -3.31 -2.11 -4.64
N VAL A 53 -2.32 -2.59 -3.88
CA VAL A 53 -1.02 -1.95 -3.77
C VAL A 53 -0.28 -1.96 -5.12
N ALA A 54 -0.24 -3.11 -5.79
CA ALA A 54 0.43 -3.24 -7.10
C ALA A 54 -0.17 -2.31 -8.15
N SER A 55 -1.50 -2.24 -8.24
CA SER A 55 -2.21 -1.32 -9.13
C SER A 55 -1.81 0.14 -8.90
N ARG A 56 -1.67 0.58 -7.65
CA ARG A 56 -1.22 1.94 -7.33
C ARG A 56 0.25 2.14 -7.68
N LEU A 57 1.10 1.18 -7.36
CA LEU A 57 2.53 1.22 -7.68
C LEU A 57 2.78 1.35 -9.18
N GLU A 58 2.00 0.64 -10.01
CA GLU A 58 2.09 0.70 -11.48
C GLU A 58 1.67 2.07 -12.05
N ASN A 59 0.79 2.79 -11.36
CA ASN A 59 0.27 4.10 -11.77
C ASN A 59 1.05 5.29 -11.18
N MET A 60 2.16 5.05 -10.48
CA MET A 60 3.06 6.07 -9.92
C MET A 60 4.20 6.47 -10.84
#